data_AF-A0A1E1WX63-F1
#
_entry.id   AF-A0A1E1WX63-F1
#
_cell.length_a   1.000
_cell.length_b   1.000
_cell.length_c   1.000
_cell.angle_alpha   90.00
_cell.angle_beta   90.00
_cell.angle_gamma   90.00
#
_symmetry.space_group_name_H-M   'P 1'
#
loop_
_entity.id
_entity.type
_entity.pdbx_description
1 polymer ?
#
loop_
_entity_poly.entity_id
_entity_poly.type
_entity_poly.pdbx_seq_one_letter_code
_entity_poly.pdbx_strand_id
1 'polypeptide(L)'
;ACHACTAALQLFGDDVNTIAYTENLDSMHKVVLAAPTEPKLLALCQALRDANIDYKLWIEQPENIPTCVATKPYPKADVQTFFKGFKLFK
;
A
#
# COMPACT_ATOMS: atom_id res chain seq x y z
N ALA A 1 0.27 2.07 -9.50
CA ALA A 1 -0.55 1.51 -8.39
C ALA A 1 -0.94 0.05 -8.61
N CYS A 2 -1.50 -0.33 -9.77
CA CYS A 2 -2.03 -1.68 -10.00
C CYS A 2 -1.03 -2.82 -9.69
N HIS A 3 0.20 -2.73 -10.19
CA HIS A 3 1.23 -3.73 -9.90
C HIS A 3 1.52 -3.91 -8.41
N ALA A 4 1.64 -2.81 -7.65
CA ALA A 4 1.85 -2.85 -6.21
C ALA A 4 0.66 -3.52 -5.49
N CYS A 5 -0.57 -3.16 -5.87
CA CYS A 5 -1.78 -3.74 -5.29
C CYS A 5 -1.91 -5.24 -5.56
N THR A 6 -1.69 -5.68 -6.80
CA THR A 6 -1.77 -7.11 -7.17
C THR A 6 -0.71 -7.91 -6.42
N ALA A 7 0.52 -7.40 -6.38
CA ALA A 7 1.60 -8.05 -5.64
C ALA A 7 1.33 -8.08 -4.12
N ALA A 8 0.76 -7.02 -3.53
CA ALA A 8 0.38 -7.03 -2.11
C ALA A 8 -0.70 -8.08 -1.82
N LEU A 9 -1.76 -8.16 -2.63
CA LEU A 9 -2.80 -9.19 -2.46
C LEU A 9 -2.22 -10.61 -2.56
N GLN A 10 -1.30 -10.85 -3.50
CA GLN A 10 -0.66 -12.17 -3.65
C GLN A 10 0.28 -12.50 -2.49
N LEU A 11 1.11 -11.54 -2.05
CA LEU A 11 2.09 -11.76 -0.99
C LEU A 11 1.45 -12.01 0.37
N PHE A 12 0.28 -11.42 0.60
CA PHE A 12 -0.41 -11.45 1.88
C PHE A 12 -1.78 -12.14 1.78
N GLY A 13 -1.92 -13.08 0.83
CA GLY A 13 -3.19 -13.75 0.53
C GLY A 13 -3.78 -14.55 1.70
N ASP A 14 -2.92 -15.08 2.58
CA ASP A 14 -3.33 -15.85 3.74
C ASP A 14 -3.66 -14.98 4.98
N ASP A 15 -3.47 -13.66 4.91
CA ASP A 15 -3.83 -12.76 6.00
C ASP A 15 -5.35 -12.59 6.10
N VAL A 16 -5.86 -12.64 7.33
CA VAL A 16 -7.31 -12.55 7.61
C VAL A 16 -7.96 -11.29 7.02
N ASN A 17 -7.26 -10.14 7.01
CA ASN A 17 -7.82 -8.92 6.43
C ASN A 17 -7.80 -8.96 4.91
N THR A 18 -6.76 -9.57 4.30
CA THR A 18 -6.72 -9.78 2.86
C THR A 18 -7.87 -10.70 2.41
N ILE A 19 -8.06 -11.83 3.09
CA ILE A 19 -9.14 -12.78 2.82
C ILE A 19 -10.49 -12.04 2.88
N ALA A 20 -10.81 -11.42 4.01
CA ALA A 20 -12.06 -10.68 4.20
C ALA A 20 -12.28 -9.57 3.15
N TYR A 21 -11.22 -8.87 2.75
CA TYR A 21 -11.28 -7.84 1.72
C TYR A 21 -11.59 -8.42 0.32
N THR A 22 -11.18 -9.66 0.05
CA THR A 22 -11.40 -10.34 -1.24
C THR A 22 -12.65 -11.23 -1.28
N GLU A 23 -13.35 -11.43 -0.17
CA GLU A 23 -14.61 -12.21 -0.11
C GLU A 23 -15.75 -11.55 -0.90
N ASN A 24 -15.80 -10.21 -0.92
CA ASN A 24 -16.79 -9.44 -1.68
C ASN A 24 -16.10 -8.42 -2.59
N LEU A 25 -15.75 -8.88 -3.80
CA LEU A 25 -15.00 -8.11 -4.78
C LEU A 25 -15.70 -6.81 -5.21
N ASP A 26 -17.04 -6.80 -5.27
CA ASP A 26 -17.82 -5.62 -5.65
C ASP A 26 -17.82 -4.53 -4.57
N SER A 27 -17.44 -4.87 -3.34
CA SER A 27 -17.33 -3.93 -2.21
C SER A 27 -15.91 -3.43 -1.95
N MET A 28 -14.92 -3.88 -2.73
CA MET A 28 -13.52 -3.52 -2.54
C MET A 28 -13.30 -2.01 -2.70
N HIS A 29 -12.79 -1.38 -1.64
CA HIS A 29 -12.42 0.04 -1.65
C HIS A 29 -10.91 0.22 -1.58
N LYS A 30 -10.36 1.15 -2.37
CA LYS A 30 -8.94 1.52 -2.35
C LYS A 30 -8.84 3.05 -2.30
N VAL A 31 -7.96 3.56 -1.44
CA VAL A 31 -7.62 4.98 -1.39
C VAL A 31 -6.24 5.17 -2.00
N VAL A 32 -6.15 5.99 -3.05
CA VAL A 32 -4.88 6.29 -3.71
C VAL A 32 -4.42 7.68 -3.29
N LEU A 33 -3.20 7.75 -2.75
CA LEU A 33 -2.60 8.98 -2.25
C LEU A 33 -1.31 9.30 -3.00
N ALA A 34 -1.03 10.58 -3.19
CA ALA A 34 0.15 11.08 -3.88
C ALA A 34 1.33 11.26 -2.91
N ALA A 35 2.38 10.46 -3.09
CA ALA A 35 3.71 10.76 -2.55
C ALA A 35 4.44 11.68 -3.56
N PRO A 36 4.70 12.95 -3.22
CA PRO A 36 5.15 13.92 -4.23
C PRO A 36 6.64 13.76 -4.60
N THR A 37 7.40 12.98 -3.85
CA THR A 37 8.82 12.73 -4.09
C THR A 37 9.19 11.32 -3.64
N GLU A 38 10.23 10.75 -4.26
CA GLU A 38 10.79 9.45 -3.86
C GLU A 38 11.23 9.41 -2.38
N PRO A 39 11.95 10.41 -1.82
CA PRO A 39 12.28 10.42 -0.40
C PRO A 39 11.06 10.34 0.52
N LYS A 40 9.92 10.94 0.15
CA LYS A 40 8.68 10.82 0.95
C LYS A 40 8.06 9.44 0.83
N LEU A 41 8.14 8.80 -0.35
CA LEU A 41 7.69 7.43 -0.55
C LEU A 41 8.52 6.45 0.29
N LEU A 42 9.85 6.60 0.28
CA LEU A 42 10.75 5.76 1.04
C LEU A 42 10.62 5.99 2.56
N ALA A 43 10.43 7.23 3.00
CA ALA A 43 10.16 7.53 4.41
C ALA A 43 8.86 6.88 4.90
N LEU A 44 7.81 6.85 4.08
CA LEU A 44 6.59 6.10 4.38
C LEU A 44 6.87 4.60 4.50
N CYS A 45 7.64 4.02 3.58
CA CYS A 45 8.02 2.61 3.66
C CYS A 45 8.76 2.29 4.96
N GLN A 46 9.70 3.15 5.37
CA GLN A 46 10.42 2.98 6.63
C GLN A 46 9.47 3.05 7.84
N ALA A 47 8.58 4.03 7.88
CA ALA A 47 7.60 4.16 8.96
C ALA A 47 6.66 2.95 9.06
N LEU A 48 6.21 2.40 7.92
CA LEU A 48 5.41 1.18 7.88
C LEU A 48 6.20 -0.03 8.38
N ARG A 49 7.47 -0.16 7.96
CA ARG A 49 8.37 -1.24 8.40
C ARG A 49 8.61 -1.20 9.91
N ASP A 50 8.93 -0.03 10.45
CA ASP A 50 9.19 0.15 11.88
C ASP A 50 7.97 -0.18 12.75
N ALA A 51 6.77 0.01 12.20
CA ALA A 51 5.51 -0.32 12.84
C ALA A 51 5.00 -1.74 12.55
N ASN A 52 5.78 -2.58 11.86
CA ASN A 52 5.38 -3.93 11.41
C ASN A 52 4.08 -3.94 10.60
N ILE A 53 3.86 -2.91 9.77
CA ILE A 53 2.75 -2.87 8.82
C ILE A 53 3.22 -3.48 7.51
N ASP A 54 2.62 -4.60 7.10
CA ASP A 54 2.94 -5.26 5.83
C ASP A 54 2.60 -4.39 4.60
N TYR A 55 3.57 -4.24 3.71
CA TYR A 55 3.45 -3.50 2.46
C TYR A 55 4.30 -4.10 1.34
N LYS A 56 3.95 -3.72 0.11
CA LYS A 56 4.72 -3.96 -1.10
C LYS A 56 5.16 -2.63 -1.71
N LEU A 57 6.47 -2.38 -1.72
CA LEU A 57 7.09 -1.37 -2.58
C LEU A 57 7.25 -1.94 -3.99
N TRP A 58 6.71 -1.23 -4.97
CA TRP A 58 6.88 -1.50 -6.39
C TRP A 58 8.03 -0.65 -6.93
N ILE A 59 8.95 -1.34 -7.60
CA ILE A 59 10.11 -0.76 -8.25
C ILE A 59 9.96 -1.04 -9.74
N GLU A 60 9.84 0.03 -10.53
CA GLU A 60 9.66 -0.06 -11.97
C GLU A 60 10.96 -0.47 -12.65
N GLN A 61 10.85 -1.33 -13.66
CA GLN A 61 11.99 -1.83 -14.44
C GLN A 61 11.86 -1.32 -15.88
N PRO A 62 12.98 -1.10 -16.59
CA PRO A 62 14.37 -1.38 -16.21
C PRO A 62 15.07 -0.28 -15.37
N GLU A 63 14.44 0.87 -15.15
CA GLU A 63 15.09 2.04 -14.54
C GLU A 63 15.33 1.90 -13.02
N ASN A 64 14.76 0.87 -12.40
CA ASN A 64 14.87 0.56 -10.97
C ASN A 64 14.37 1.70 -10.05
N ILE A 65 13.26 2.33 -10.43
CA ILE A 65 12.69 3.50 -9.73
C ILE A 65 11.54 3.07 -8.81
N PRO A 66 11.54 3.44 -7.51
CA PRO A 66 10.40 3.19 -6.63
C PRO A 66 9.21 4.09 -7.01
N THR A 67 8.16 3.53 -7.60
CA THR A 67 7.04 4.32 -8.14
C THR A 67 5.79 4.26 -7.28
N CYS A 68 5.61 3.22 -6.45
CA CYS A 68 4.38 3.04 -5.70
C CYS A 68 4.57 2.11 -4.50
N VAL A 69 3.85 2.38 -3.41
CA VAL A 69 3.71 1.47 -2.27
C VAL A 69 2.24 1.12 -2.08
N ALA A 70 1.95 -0.15 -1.79
CA ALA A 70 0.62 -0.61 -1.38
C ALA A 70 0.75 -1.43 -0.10
N THR A 71 -0.06 -1.14 0.92
CA THR A 71 -0.19 -2.06 2.05
C THR A 71 -0.99 -3.29 1.62
N LYS A 72 -0.94 -4.38 2.39
CA LYS A 72 -2.06 -5.34 2.33
C LYS A 72 -3.38 -4.65 2.73
N PRO A 73 -4.54 -5.24 2.45
CA PRO A 73 -5.78 -4.75 3.01
C PRO A 73 -5.70 -4.68 4.55
N TYR A 74 -6.19 -3.57 5.10
CA TYR A 74 -6.25 -3.33 6.54
C TYR A 74 -7.53 -2.61 6.91
N PRO A 75 -8.04 -2.79 8.14
CA PRO A 75 -8.96 -1.85 8.74
C PRO A 75 -8.35 -0.45 8.73
N LYS A 76 -9.12 0.54 8.25
CA LYS A 76 -8.64 1.92 8.11
C LYS A 76 -8.08 2.48 9.42
N ALA A 77 -8.69 2.13 10.55
CA ALA A 77 -8.28 2.61 11.87
C ALA A 77 -6.82 2.27 12.20
N ASP A 78 -6.32 1.13 11.72
CA ASP A 78 -5.02 0.58 12.08
C ASP A 78 -3.87 1.26 11.31
N VAL A 79 -4.16 1.74 10.09
CA VAL A 79 -3.13 2.26 9.19
C VAL A 79 -3.27 3.73 8.84
N GLN A 80 -4.43 4.36 9.05
CA GLN A 80 -4.69 5.72 8.58
C GLN A 80 -3.68 6.77 9.07
N THR A 81 -3.09 6.59 10.26
CA THR A 81 -2.14 7.53 10.87
C THR A 81 -0.89 7.75 10.02
N PHE A 82 -0.38 6.71 9.35
CA PHE A 82 0.78 6.79 8.45
C PHE A 82 0.50 7.62 7.19
N PHE A 83 -0.76 7.69 6.78
CA PHE A 83 -1.17 8.26 5.50
C PHE A 83 -1.72 9.69 5.59
N LYS A 84 -1.98 10.22 6.80
CA LYS A 84 -2.61 11.55 6.99
C LYS A 84 -1.88 12.71 6.30
N GLY A 85 -0.55 12.62 6.14
CA GLY A 85 0.27 13.65 5.52
C GLY A 85 0.24 13.68 3.98
N PHE A 86 -0.40 12.69 3.35
CA PHE A 86 -0.48 12.55 1.90
C PHE A 86 -1.84 13.03 1.36
N LYS A 87 -1.84 13.59 0.16
CA LYS A 87 -3.07 14.09 -0.49
C LYS A 87 -3.67 13.01 -1.39
N LEU A 88 -4.98 13.05 -1.62
CA LEU A 88 -5.62 12.20 -2.64
C LEU A 88 -4.91 12.41 -4.00
N PHE A 89 -4.56 11.29 -4.62
CA PHE A 89 -4.04 11.30 -5.99
C PHE A 89 -5.18 11.71 -6.93
N LYS A 90 -4.95 12.72 -7.75
CA LYS A 90 -5.90 13.24 -8.75
C LYS A 90 -5.32 13.03 -10.13
#